data_AF-A0A2I0LC27-F1
#
_entry.id   AF-A0A2I0LC27-F1
#
_cell.length_a   1.000
_cell.length_b   1.000
_cell.length_c   1.000
_cell.angle_alpha   90.00
_cell.angle_beta   90.00
_cell.angle_gamma   90.00
#
_symmetry.space_group_name_H-M   'P 1'
#
loop_
_entity.id
_entity.type
_entity.pdbx_description
1 polymer ?
#
loop_
_entity_poly.entity_id
_entity_poly.type
_entity_poly.pdbx_seq_one_letter_code
_entity_poly.pdbx_strand_id
1 'polypeptide(L)'
;MYSSGNPTNIANPIKDASVRVDIKTDSGRLTLFETTLCQKLSWNDLVDQANLDPEGYSSAYNVKDIQLICCQPDASRLWLVPPMVQARFIKSLQWSMKIIFSWELTRDRPKGKEAVKYELEVEDMNLPEPSKVMEVLNGSSNSFRIYNVYPRFFRVTGSGDVRFLEQEVELVSGDLVLNRGNPEWWSFHDINAPLVSGCGSLAGPMAVVVSEETPQGILGETLSKFSIWGLYITFVLAVGRFIRLQCADLRMRIPFENLPSCERLLAICEDIYAARAEGELEVEEVLYWTLVKIYRSPHMLLEYTKPD
;
A
#
# COMPACT_ATOMS: atom_id res chain seq x y z
N MET A 1 25.65 -1.62 -7.40
CA MET A 1 24.70 -2.06 -6.36
C MET A 1 23.32 -1.41 -6.51
N TYR A 2 23.20 -0.26 -7.16
CA TYR A 2 21.93 0.18 -7.76
C TYR A 2 21.94 -0.28 -9.23
N SER A 3 21.13 -1.28 -9.53
CA SER A 3 20.91 -1.75 -10.89
C SER A 3 20.20 -0.65 -11.68
N SER A 4 20.71 -0.37 -12.88
CA SER A 4 20.10 0.49 -13.91
C SER A 4 18.91 -0.17 -14.61
N GLY A 5 18.52 -1.37 -14.18
CA GLY A 5 17.22 -1.93 -14.51
C GLY A 5 16.15 -1.10 -13.82
N ASN A 6 15.79 0.03 -14.42
CA ASN A 6 14.68 0.85 -13.97
C ASN A 6 13.47 -0.09 -13.95
N PRO A 7 12.91 -0.47 -12.78
CA PRO A 7 11.69 -1.24 -12.78
C PRO A 7 10.71 -0.45 -13.62
N THR A 8 10.09 -1.10 -14.61
CA THR A 8 9.08 -0.43 -15.42
C THR A 8 7.96 -0.04 -14.46
N ASN A 9 7.92 1.24 -14.11
CA ASN A 9 6.85 1.82 -13.35
C ASN A 9 5.61 1.76 -14.23
N ILE A 10 4.50 1.37 -13.63
CA ILE A 10 3.22 1.33 -14.32
C ILE A 10 2.23 2.23 -13.59
N ALA A 11 1.30 2.75 -14.38
CA ALA A 11 0.11 3.42 -13.87
C ALA A 11 -0.61 2.50 -12.87
N ASN A 12 -1.05 3.08 -11.77
CA ASN A 12 -1.72 2.38 -10.68
C ASN A 12 -3.04 3.08 -10.35
N PRO A 13 -4.03 3.01 -11.26
CA PRO A 13 -5.25 3.78 -11.16
C PRO A 13 -6.08 3.38 -9.94
N ILE A 14 -6.83 4.34 -9.41
CA ILE A 14 -7.86 4.15 -8.40
C ILE A 14 -8.95 3.22 -8.95
N LYS A 15 -9.20 2.13 -8.21
CA LYS A 15 -10.21 1.11 -8.49
C LYS A 15 -11.54 1.46 -7.88
N ASP A 16 -11.52 1.89 -6.62
CA ASP A 16 -12.72 2.27 -5.90
C ASP A 16 -12.49 3.53 -5.10
N ALA A 17 -13.58 4.27 -4.90
CA ALA A 17 -13.57 5.51 -4.14
C ALA A 17 -14.85 5.60 -3.34
N SER A 18 -14.74 6.07 -2.10
CA SER A 18 -15.89 6.39 -1.27
C SER A 18 -15.68 7.69 -0.54
N VAL A 19 -16.80 8.36 -0.28
CA VAL A 19 -16.86 9.63 0.43
C VAL A 19 -17.76 9.47 1.63
N ARG A 20 -17.33 10.03 2.76
CA ARG A 20 -18.15 10.09 3.97
C ARG A 20 -18.07 11.46 4.63
N VAL A 21 -19.22 11.98 5.03
CA VAL A 21 -19.35 13.16 5.88
C VAL A 21 -19.99 12.76 7.20
N ASP A 22 -19.27 12.97 8.28
CA ASP A 22 -19.71 12.69 9.63
C ASP A 22 -19.87 13.98 10.44
N ILE A 23 -20.83 13.98 11.35
CA ILE A 23 -21.00 15.00 12.36
C ILE A 23 -20.69 14.40 13.73
N LYS A 24 -19.90 15.11 14.52
CA LYS A 24 -19.43 14.69 15.84
C LYS A 24 -19.74 15.76 16.87
N THR A 25 -20.16 15.31 18.03
CA THR A 25 -20.35 16.10 19.25
C THR A 25 -19.68 15.37 20.40
N ASP A 26 -19.71 15.94 21.60
CA ASP A 26 -19.20 15.28 22.81
C ASP A 26 -20.00 14.01 23.16
N SER A 27 -21.23 13.89 22.64
CA SER A 27 -22.10 12.75 22.88
C SER A 27 -21.87 11.57 21.93
N GLY A 28 -21.24 11.78 20.78
CA GLY A 28 -20.98 10.74 19.78
C GLY A 28 -20.76 11.25 18.36
N ARG A 29 -20.81 10.33 17.40
CA ARG A 29 -20.63 10.59 15.95
C ARG A 29 -21.81 9.99 15.19
N LEU A 30 -22.35 10.72 14.22
CA LEU A 30 -23.34 10.25 13.26
C LEU A 30 -22.82 10.46 11.84
N THR A 31 -23.10 9.52 10.95
CA THR A 31 -22.75 9.61 9.53
C THR A 31 -23.89 10.22 8.76
N LEU A 32 -23.72 11.46 8.32
CA LEU A 32 -24.74 12.15 7.53
C LEU A 32 -24.76 11.57 6.13
N PHE A 33 -23.63 11.67 5.43
CA PHE A 33 -23.54 11.26 4.03
C PHE A 33 -22.48 10.17 3.86
N GLU A 34 -22.80 9.13 3.10
CA GLU A 34 -21.83 8.13 2.66
C GLU A 34 -22.21 7.67 1.26
N THR A 35 -21.28 7.73 0.33
CA THR A 35 -21.46 7.17 -1.02
C THR A 35 -20.23 6.38 -1.42
N THR A 36 -20.48 5.22 -2.02
CA THR A 36 -19.47 4.35 -2.67
C THR A 36 -19.69 4.29 -4.17
N LEU A 37 -20.71 4.98 -4.68
CA LEU A 37 -21.06 4.99 -6.10
C LEU A 37 -20.30 6.11 -6.78
N CYS A 38 -19.05 5.83 -7.11
CA CYS A 38 -18.15 6.77 -7.78
C CYS A 38 -17.67 6.23 -9.13
N GLN A 39 -17.85 7.03 -10.17
CA GLN A 39 -17.31 6.80 -11.50
C GLN A 39 -15.88 7.36 -11.56
N LYS A 40 -14.96 6.57 -12.11
CA LYS A 40 -13.56 6.96 -12.32
C LYS A 40 -13.35 7.11 -13.82
N LEU A 41 -13.09 8.32 -14.27
CA LEU A 41 -12.88 8.66 -15.68
C LEU A 41 -11.40 8.87 -15.92
N SER A 42 -10.90 8.29 -17.02
CA SER A 42 -9.54 8.54 -17.49
C SER A 42 -9.43 9.98 -17.97
N TRP A 43 -8.34 10.68 -17.61
CA TRP A 43 -8.16 12.07 -18.01
C TRP A 43 -8.15 12.24 -19.54
N ASN A 44 -7.57 11.30 -20.28
CA ASN A 44 -7.55 11.30 -21.76
C ASN A 44 -8.94 11.32 -22.41
N ASP A 45 -9.97 10.81 -21.73
CA ASP A 45 -11.31 10.68 -22.28
C ASP A 45 -12.16 11.94 -22.02
N LEU A 46 -11.63 12.90 -21.26
CA LEU A 46 -12.31 14.14 -20.91
C LEU A 46 -12.10 15.20 -22.00
N VAL A 47 -13.20 15.74 -22.52
CA VAL A 47 -13.18 16.80 -23.55
C VAL A 47 -12.87 18.18 -22.95
N ASP A 48 -13.24 18.40 -21.68
CA ASP A 48 -13.20 19.71 -21.02
C ASP A 48 -12.10 19.81 -19.93
N GLN A 49 -10.91 19.26 -20.19
CA GLN A 49 -9.79 19.27 -19.23
C GLN A 49 -9.39 20.68 -18.76
N ALA A 50 -9.48 21.67 -19.65
CA ALA A 50 -9.12 23.06 -19.33
C ALA A 50 -10.08 23.73 -18.32
N ASN A 51 -11.32 23.23 -18.19
CA ASN A 51 -12.26 23.73 -17.16
C ASN A 51 -12.06 23.01 -15.82
N LEU A 52 -11.54 21.78 -15.85
CA LEU A 52 -11.27 20.97 -14.66
C LEU A 52 -9.98 21.38 -13.97
N ASP A 53 -9.00 21.86 -14.72
CA ASP A 53 -7.69 22.27 -14.23
C ASP A 53 -7.25 23.56 -14.95
N PRO A 54 -7.90 24.71 -14.67
CA PRO A 54 -7.63 25.97 -15.35
C PRO A 54 -6.21 26.49 -15.10
N GLU A 55 -5.66 26.20 -13.92
CA GLU A 55 -4.32 26.62 -13.50
C GLU A 55 -3.22 25.60 -13.89
N GLY A 56 -3.62 24.42 -14.42
CA GLY A 56 -2.69 23.42 -14.93
C GLY A 56 -1.88 22.69 -13.86
N TYR A 57 -2.42 22.50 -12.65
CA TYR A 57 -1.75 21.80 -11.54
C TYR A 57 -1.39 20.35 -11.86
N SER A 58 -2.19 19.71 -12.72
CA SER A 58 -2.01 18.32 -13.14
C SER A 58 -1.07 18.18 -14.35
N SER A 59 -0.69 19.28 -15.00
CA SER A 59 0.11 19.28 -16.24
C SER A 59 1.51 18.68 -16.11
N ALA A 60 2.07 18.68 -14.90
CA ALA A 60 3.38 18.07 -14.61
C ALA A 60 3.34 16.53 -14.56
N TYR A 61 2.16 15.92 -14.56
CA TYR A 61 1.97 14.49 -14.41
C TYR A 61 1.59 13.82 -15.73
N ASN A 62 1.86 12.51 -15.82
CA ASN A 62 1.48 11.73 -16.98
C ASN A 62 -0.04 11.57 -17.00
N VAL A 63 -0.66 11.82 -18.15
CA VAL A 63 -2.11 11.76 -18.31
C VAL A 63 -2.72 10.40 -17.92
N LYS A 64 -1.95 9.32 -18.04
CA LYS A 64 -2.38 7.96 -17.64
C LYS A 64 -2.52 7.76 -16.13
N ASP A 65 -1.89 8.62 -15.33
CA ASP A 65 -1.88 8.55 -13.87
C ASP A 65 -2.96 9.46 -13.25
N ILE A 66 -3.62 10.27 -14.08
CA ILE A 66 -4.64 11.23 -13.68
C ILE A 66 -6.02 10.62 -13.93
N GLN A 67 -6.88 10.70 -12.93
CA GLN A 67 -8.28 10.29 -13.03
C GLN A 67 -9.19 11.34 -12.41
N LEU A 68 -10.34 11.57 -13.06
CA LEU A 68 -11.43 12.31 -12.46
C LEU A 68 -12.36 11.33 -11.76
N ILE A 69 -12.61 11.56 -10.48
CA ILE A 69 -13.55 10.77 -9.67
C ILE A 69 -14.81 11.62 -9.46
N CYS A 70 -15.95 11.08 -9.88
CA CYS A 70 -17.26 11.70 -9.73
C CYS A 70 -18.20 10.77 -8.98
N CYS A 71 -18.64 11.18 -7.80
CA CYS A 71 -19.52 10.40 -6.95
C CYS A 71 -20.99 10.84 -7.10
N GLN A 72 -21.90 9.91 -6.85
CA GLN A 72 -23.33 10.23 -6.78
C GLN A 72 -23.60 11.27 -5.68
N PRO A 73 -24.50 12.25 -5.94
CA PRO A 73 -24.88 13.24 -4.94
C PRO A 73 -25.72 12.64 -3.81
N ASP A 74 -26.49 11.59 -4.08
CA ASP A 74 -27.29 10.88 -3.07
C ASP A 74 -26.45 9.83 -2.34
N ALA A 75 -26.65 9.71 -1.03
CA ALA A 75 -25.99 8.70 -0.22
C ALA A 75 -26.39 7.29 -0.66
N SER A 76 -25.41 6.37 -0.68
CA SER A 76 -25.68 4.94 -0.88
C SER A 76 -26.29 4.27 0.35
N ARG A 77 -26.33 4.98 1.48
CA ARG A 77 -26.94 4.52 2.74
C ARG A 77 -28.11 5.40 3.17
N LEU A 78 -29.11 4.74 3.72
CA LEU A 78 -30.29 5.38 4.29
C LEU A 78 -30.00 5.96 5.67
N TRP A 79 -30.71 7.04 6.02
CA TRP A 79 -30.65 7.67 7.33
C TRP A 79 -31.59 6.94 8.31
N LEU A 80 -31.03 6.01 9.08
CA LEU A 80 -31.78 5.17 10.02
C LEU A 80 -31.37 5.41 11.48
N VAL A 81 -31.43 6.67 11.93
CA VAL A 81 -31.13 7.03 13.32
C VAL A 81 -32.41 6.95 14.16
N PRO A 82 -32.44 6.17 15.26
CA PRO A 82 -33.62 6.12 16.11
C PRO A 82 -33.99 7.51 16.65
N PRO A 83 -35.29 7.87 16.72
CA PRO A 83 -35.70 9.22 17.12
C PRO A 83 -35.15 9.67 18.49
N MET A 84 -35.04 8.75 19.45
CA MET A 84 -34.49 9.05 20.78
C MET A 84 -32.99 9.35 20.74
N VAL A 85 -32.25 8.67 19.85
CA VAL A 85 -30.81 8.92 19.65
C VAL A 85 -30.63 10.27 18.96
N GLN A 86 -31.42 10.54 17.92
CA GLN A 86 -31.40 11.82 17.21
C GLN A 86 -31.73 12.99 18.14
N ALA A 87 -32.81 12.90 18.94
CA ALA A 87 -33.19 13.94 19.89
C ALA A 87 -32.10 14.21 20.94
N ARG A 88 -31.40 13.18 21.41
CA ARG A 88 -30.27 13.34 22.34
C ARG A 88 -29.08 14.00 21.65
N PHE A 89 -28.79 13.60 20.42
CA PHE A 89 -27.70 14.16 19.62
C PHE A 89 -27.93 15.65 19.29
N ILE A 90 -29.17 16.02 18.91
CA ILE A 90 -29.56 17.41 18.62
C ILE A 90 -29.28 18.33 19.82
N LYS A 91 -29.58 17.89 21.05
CA LYS A 91 -29.27 18.67 22.25
C LYS A 91 -27.78 18.95 22.38
N SER A 92 -26.92 18.00 21.99
CA SER A 92 -25.47 18.14 22.14
C SER A 92 -24.81 19.13 21.17
N LEU A 93 -25.46 19.43 20.04
CA LEU A 93 -24.93 20.33 19.00
C LEU A 93 -24.70 21.76 19.49
N GLN A 94 -25.41 22.20 20.53
CA GLN A 94 -25.26 23.54 21.10
C GLN A 94 -23.94 23.74 21.85
N TRP A 95 -23.33 22.67 22.36
CA TRP A 95 -22.10 22.75 23.15
C TRP A 95 -20.86 22.44 22.32
N SER A 96 -20.93 21.41 21.47
CA SER A 96 -19.84 21.08 20.56
C SER A 96 -20.39 20.50 19.26
N MET A 97 -19.81 20.93 18.15
CA MET A 97 -20.12 20.41 16.83
C MET A 97 -18.85 20.43 15.99
N LYS A 98 -18.54 19.28 15.41
CA LYS A 98 -17.43 19.09 14.47
C LYS A 98 -17.96 18.33 13.28
N ILE A 99 -17.54 18.72 12.08
CA ILE A 99 -17.85 17.98 10.86
C ILE A 99 -16.54 17.42 10.33
N ILE A 100 -16.58 16.15 9.95
CA ILE A 100 -15.42 15.41 9.46
C ILE A 100 -15.75 14.92 8.06
N PHE A 101 -14.99 15.38 7.08
CA PHE A 101 -15.06 14.89 5.71
C PHE A 101 -13.98 13.84 5.50
N SER A 102 -14.29 12.77 4.77
CA SER A 102 -13.28 11.76 4.42
C SER A 102 -13.46 11.20 3.02
N TRP A 103 -12.31 11.00 2.35
CA TRP A 103 -12.18 10.20 1.14
C TRP A 103 -11.48 8.89 1.49
N GLU A 104 -11.96 7.79 0.96
CA GLU A 104 -11.25 6.51 0.99
C GLU A 104 -11.09 6.02 -0.45
N LEU A 105 -9.85 5.96 -0.91
CA LEU A 105 -9.44 5.62 -2.27
C LEU A 105 -8.71 4.28 -2.25
N THR A 106 -9.06 3.36 -3.14
CA THR A 106 -8.43 2.05 -3.20
C THR A 106 -7.81 1.78 -4.57
N ARG A 107 -6.69 1.05 -4.58
CA ARG A 107 -5.89 0.73 -5.77
C ARG A 107 -5.18 -0.60 -5.58
N ASP A 108 -4.67 -1.21 -6.66
CA ASP A 108 -4.13 -2.58 -6.61
C ASP A 108 -2.77 -2.68 -5.91
N ARG A 109 -2.01 -1.59 -5.89
CA ARG A 109 -0.64 -1.50 -5.35
C ARG A 109 -0.46 -0.19 -4.57
N PRO A 110 0.58 -0.07 -3.72
CA PRO A 110 1.43 -1.12 -3.20
C PRO A 110 0.66 -2.07 -2.29
N LYS A 111 1.15 -3.32 -2.18
CA LYS A 111 0.52 -4.32 -1.32
C LYS A 111 0.65 -3.97 0.16
N GLY A 112 -0.44 -4.12 0.92
CA GLY A 112 -0.56 -3.66 2.31
C GLY A 112 -0.85 -2.15 2.46
N LYS A 113 -1.00 -1.44 1.33
CA LYS A 113 -1.27 0.01 1.25
C LYS A 113 -2.23 0.33 0.09
N GLU A 114 -3.11 -0.63 -0.19
CA GLU A 114 -4.09 -0.57 -1.27
C GLU A 114 -5.15 0.51 -1.00
N ALA A 115 -5.61 0.60 0.25
CA ALA A 115 -6.57 1.61 0.69
C ALA A 115 -5.85 2.80 1.31
N VAL A 116 -6.19 3.98 0.83
CA VAL A 116 -5.63 5.25 1.27
C VAL A 116 -6.79 6.14 1.74
N LYS A 117 -6.70 6.62 2.97
CA LYS A 117 -7.73 7.44 3.59
C LYS A 117 -7.24 8.88 3.76
N TYR A 118 -8.07 9.82 3.33
CA TYR A 118 -7.97 11.24 3.65
C TYR A 118 -9.11 11.60 4.61
N GLU A 119 -8.80 12.34 5.66
CA GLU A 119 -9.78 12.80 6.65
C GLU A 119 -9.44 14.25 7.03
N LEU A 120 -10.44 15.13 6.94
CA LEU A 120 -10.34 16.54 7.32
C LEU A 120 -11.42 16.86 8.35
N GLU A 121 -11.01 17.36 9.50
CA GLU A 121 -11.92 18.02 10.43
C GLU A 121 -12.09 19.47 9.97
N VAL A 122 -13.32 19.85 9.65
CA VAL A 122 -13.64 21.19 9.14
C VAL A 122 -13.42 22.21 10.24
N GLU A 123 -12.69 23.28 9.90
CA GLU A 123 -12.42 24.38 10.84
C GLU A 123 -13.70 25.10 11.27
N ASP A 124 -13.72 25.59 12.52
CA ASP A 124 -14.91 26.19 13.14
C ASP A 124 -15.52 27.34 12.32
N MET A 125 -14.70 28.14 11.63
CA MET A 125 -15.14 29.25 10.77
C MET A 125 -15.94 28.77 9.53
N ASN A 126 -15.69 27.53 9.10
CA ASN A 126 -16.30 26.94 7.90
C ASN A 126 -17.50 26.05 8.23
N LEU A 127 -17.77 25.83 9.53
CA LEU A 127 -18.94 25.09 10.00
C LEU A 127 -20.23 25.93 9.86
N PRO A 128 -21.39 25.28 9.64
CA PRO A 128 -22.68 25.94 9.74
C PRO A 128 -22.95 26.37 11.18
N GLU A 129 -23.89 27.29 11.36
CA GLU A 129 -24.44 27.54 12.69
C GLU A 129 -25.15 26.28 13.22
N PRO A 130 -24.92 25.87 14.48
CA PRO A 130 -25.58 24.71 15.06
C PRO A 130 -27.11 24.75 14.97
N SER A 131 -27.71 25.94 15.06
CA SER A 131 -29.16 26.17 14.89
C SER A 131 -29.68 25.63 13.56
N LYS A 132 -28.98 25.88 12.45
CA LYS A 132 -29.38 25.41 11.11
C LYS A 132 -29.35 23.88 11.02
N VAL A 133 -28.32 23.27 11.60
CA VAL A 133 -28.22 21.79 11.63
C VAL A 133 -29.36 21.20 12.47
N MET A 134 -29.67 21.83 13.61
CA MET A 134 -30.81 21.42 14.45
C MET A 134 -32.15 21.57 13.72
N GLU A 135 -32.37 22.64 12.96
CA GLU A 135 -33.57 22.85 12.15
C GLU A 135 -33.75 21.75 11.10
N VAL A 136 -32.66 21.35 10.41
CA VAL A 136 -32.69 20.27 9.43
C VAL A 136 -33.03 18.94 10.10
N LEU A 137 -32.35 18.61 11.19
CA LEU A 137 -32.61 17.36 11.93
C LEU A 137 -34.01 17.33 12.58
N ASN A 138 -34.60 18.48 12.92
CA ASN A 138 -35.91 18.53 13.58
C ASN A 138 -37.10 18.46 12.62
N GLY A 139 -36.97 18.85 11.35
CA GLY A 139 -38.16 18.99 10.49
C GLY A 139 -38.27 20.30 9.74
N SER A 140 -37.65 21.36 10.26
CA SER A 140 -37.99 22.74 9.91
C SER A 140 -37.27 23.23 8.65
N SER A 141 -36.10 22.67 8.36
CA SER A 141 -35.37 22.88 7.12
C SER A 141 -35.01 21.52 6.50
N ASN A 142 -34.53 21.54 5.27
CA ASN A 142 -34.05 20.35 4.56
C ASN A 142 -32.55 20.42 4.24
N SER A 143 -31.89 21.57 4.38
CA SER A 143 -30.47 21.67 4.03
C SER A 143 -29.68 22.67 4.86
N PHE A 144 -28.37 22.45 4.91
CA PHE A 144 -27.40 23.39 5.44
C PHE A 144 -26.11 23.34 4.61
N ARG A 145 -25.35 24.43 4.64
CA ARG A 145 -24.09 24.58 3.88
C ARG A 145 -22.88 24.36 4.76
N ILE A 146 -21.90 23.65 4.24
CA ILE A 146 -20.55 23.52 4.81
C ILE A 146 -19.53 24.08 3.82
N TYR A 147 -18.56 24.84 4.33
CA TYR A 147 -17.53 25.45 3.51
C TYR A 147 -16.22 24.68 3.62
N ASN A 148 -15.40 24.75 2.56
CA ASN A 148 -14.00 24.35 2.58
C ASN A 148 -13.73 22.93 3.15
N VAL A 149 -14.46 21.94 2.65
CA VAL A 149 -14.58 20.60 3.24
C VAL A 149 -13.55 19.60 2.75
N TYR A 150 -13.01 19.76 1.55
CA TYR A 150 -11.93 18.93 1.01
C TYR A 150 -11.29 19.60 -0.22
N PRO A 151 -10.02 19.30 -0.56
CA PRO A 151 -9.36 19.83 -1.76
C PRO A 151 -9.86 19.16 -3.04
N ARG A 152 -9.93 19.89 -4.15
CA ARG A 152 -10.31 19.28 -5.44
C ARG A 152 -9.24 18.34 -6.01
N PHE A 153 -7.97 18.63 -5.73
CA PHE A 153 -6.82 17.91 -6.28
C PHE A 153 -6.07 17.07 -5.25
N PHE A 154 -5.97 15.77 -5.51
CA PHE A 154 -5.25 14.82 -4.66
C PHE A 154 -4.09 14.17 -5.40
N ARG A 155 -3.02 13.90 -4.66
CA ARG A 155 -1.92 13.02 -5.05
C ARG A 155 -1.85 11.84 -4.10
N VAL A 156 -2.05 10.64 -4.63
CA VAL A 156 -1.96 9.39 -3.87
C VAL A 156 -0.56 8.82 -4.04
N THR A 157 0.21 8.77 -2.96
CA THR A 157 1.63 8.40 -3.01
C THR A 157 1.85 6.89 -2.94
N GLY A 158 3.00 6.40 -3.42
CA GLY A 158 3.46 5.03 -3.20
C GLY A 158 3.67 4.68 -1.72
N SER A 159 3.77 5.68 -0.81
CA SER A 159 3.83 5.45 0.64
C SER A 159 2.47 5.12 1.26
N GLY A 160 1.36 5.25 0.53
CA GLY A 160 0.01 5.02 1.03
C GLY A 160 -0.61 6.25 1.69
N ASP A 161 -0.12 7.45 1.37
CA ASP A 161 -0.61 8.71 1.92
C ASP A 161 -1.27 9.56 0.82
N VAL A 162 -2.14 10.48 1.23
CA VAL A 162 -2.69 11.52 0.36
C VAL A 162 -1.92 12.82 0.58
N ARG A 163 -1.51 13.45 -0.52
CA ARG A 163 -0.89 14.78 -0.56
C ARG A 163 -1.75 15.69 -1.44
N PHE A 164 -1.61 16.99 -1.25
CA PHE A 164 -2.25 17.98 -2.12
C PHE A 164 -1.27 18.39 -3.22
N LEU A 165 -1.81 18.76 -4.39
CA LEU A 165 -1.01 19.22 -5.51
C LEU A 165 -0.64 20.71 -5.42
N GLU A 166 -1.47 21.49 -4.74
CA GLU A 166 -1.35 22.95 -4.61
C GLU A 166 -0.73 23.42 -3.29
N GLN A 167 -0.17 24.64 -3.33
CA GLN A 167 0.20 25.42 -2.13
C GLN A 167 -0.96 26.26 -1.59
N GLU A 168 -1.83 26.80 -2.46
CA GLU A 168 -3.12 27.41 -2.10
C GLU A 168 -4.22 26.46 -2.57
N VAL A 169 -4.83 25.77 -1.62
CA VAL A 169 -5.73 24.66 -1.90
C VAL A 169 -7.11 25.21 -2.28
N GLU A 170 -7.54 25.00 -3.52
CA GLU A 170 -8.96 25.22 -3.85
C GLU A 170 -9.82 24.18 -3.12
N LEU A 171 -10.43 24.61 -2.00
CA LEU A 171 -11.29 23.78 -1.18
C LEU A 171 -12.73 23.82 -1.69
N VAL A 172 -13.33 22.64 -1.78
CA VAL A 172 -14.71 22.46 -2.18
C VAL A 172 -15.64 22.81 -1.03
N SER A 173 -16.74 23.49 -1.34
CA SER A 173 -17.83 23.75 -0.40
C SER A 173 -19.07 23.02 -0.88
N GLY A 174 -19.98 22.63 0.02
CA GLY A 174 -21.12 21.81 -0.35
C GLY A 174 -22.36 22.03 0.50
N ASP A 175 -23.51 21.76 -0.11
CA ASP A 175 -24.80 21.72 0.56
C ASP A 175 -25.15 20.28 0.93
N LEU A 176 -25.42 20.05 2.22
CA LEU A 176 -25.99 18.81 2.71
C LEU A 176 -27.50 18.93 2.78
N VAL A 177 -28.20 18.03 2.11
CA VAL A 177 -29.66 18.00 2.02
C VAL A 177 -30.17 16.71 2.64
N LEU A 178 -31.07 16.80 3.61
CA LEU A 178 -31.81 15.66 4.15
C LEU A 178 -33.12 15.51 3.38
N ASN A 179 -33.20 14.46 2.57
CA ASN A 179 -34.40 14.11 1.81
C ASN A 179 -35.36 13.33 2.70
N ARG A 180 -36.57 13.88 2.87
CA ARG A 180 -37.62 13.31 3.72
C ARG A 180 -38.47 12.26 3.01
N GLY A 181 -37.82 11.36 2.26
CA GLY A 181 -38.48 10.20 1.69
C GLY A 181 -38.83 9.16 2.76
N ASN A 182 -39.39 8.03 2.34
CA ASN A 182 -39.65 6.89 3.23
C ASN A 182 -38.88 5.65 2.73
N PRO A 183 -37.70 5.34 3.30
CA PRO A 183 -36.97 6.02 4.38
C PRO A 183 -36.20 7.29 3.95
N GLU A 184 -35.73 8.10 4.91
CA GLU A 184 -34.96 9.34 4.68
C GLU A 184 -33.51 9.04 4.24
N TRP A 185 -32.87 9.96 3.51
CA TRP A 185 -31.44 9.88 3.14
C TRP A 185 -30.80 11.25 2.97
N TRP A 186 -29.48 11.33 3.08
CA TRP A 186 -28.73 12.56 2.83
C TRP A 186 -28.20 12.63 1.40
N SER A 187 -28.07 13.86 0.90
CA SER A 187 -27.37 14.17 -0.35
C SER A 187 -26.33 15.25 -0.11
N PHE A 188 -25.24 15.19 -0.85
CA PHE A 188 -24.19 16.20 -0.89
C PHE A 188 -24.15 16.82 -2.28
N HIS A 189 -24.26 18.15 -2.34
CA HIS A 189 -24.15 18.91 -3.59
C HIS A 189 -22.94 19.84 -3.54
N ASP A 190 -21.98 19.67 -4.45
CA ASP A 190 -20.86 20.61 -4.64
C ASP A 190 -21.41 21.92 -5.25
N ILE A 191 -21.19 23.05 -4.57
CA ILE A 191 -21.74 24.35 -4.98
C ILE A 191 -21.04 24.93 -6.20
N ASN A 192 -19.77 24.55 -6.41
CA ASN A 192 -18.91 25.03 -7.49
C ASN A 192 -18.55 23.87 -8.43
N ALA A 193 -19.43 22.88 -8.54
CA ALA A 193 -19.25 21.73 -9.41
C ALA A 193 -19.06 22.21 -10.87
N PRO A 194 -17.91 21.98 -11.52
CA PRO A 194 -17.79 22.22 -12.94
C PRO A 194 -18.74 21.30 -13.70
N LEU A 195 -19.41 21.83 -14.73
CA LEU A 195 -20.25 21.02 -15.61
C LEU A 195 -19.34 20.19 -16.52
N VAL A 196 -19.24 18.89 -16.25
CA VAL A 196 -18.34 17.98 -16.96
C VAL A 196 -19.17 16.92 -17.66
N SER A 197 -19.09 16.89 -19.00
CA SER A 197 -19.81 15.95 -19.86
C SER A 197 -19.64 14.48 -19.47
N GLY A 198 -18.49 14.12 -18.89
CA GLY A 198 -18.18 12.77 -18.40
C GLY A 198 -18.86 12.39 -17.08
N CYS A 199 -19.17 13.35 -16.21
CA CYS A 199 -19.79 13.10 -14.90
C CYS A 199 -21.31 13.22 -14.94
N GLY A 200 -21.90 13.46 -16.11
CA GLY A 200 -23.35 13.57 -16.29
C GLY A 200 -23.95 14.70 -15.44
N SER A 201 -25.17 14.48 -14.95
CA SER A 201 -25.86 15.40 -14.03
C SER A 201 -25.46 15.20 -12.56
N LEU A 202 -24.30 14.58 -12.29
CA LEU A 202 -23.86 14.29 -10.93
C LEU A 202 -23.26 15.54 -10.29
N ALA A 203 -24.05 16.21 -9.48
CA ALA A 203 -23.60 17.34 -8.65
C ALA A 203 -22.99 16.89 -7.31
N GLY A 204 -22.54 15.63 -7.21
CA GLY A 204 -21.99 15.06 -5.98
C GLY A 204 -20.53 15.45 -5.74
N PRO A 205 -19.86 14.80 -4.77
CA PRO A 205 -18.44 15.02 -4.54
C PRO A 205 -17.60 14.65 -5.78
N MET A 206 -16.75 15.58 -6.22
CA MET A 206 -15.82 15.38 -7.32
C MET A 206 -14.38 15.67 -6.89
N ALA A 207 -13.45 14.90 -7.43
CA ALA A 207 -12.03 15.03 -7.14
C ALA A 207 -11.17 14.63 -8.33
N VAL A 208 -10.11 15.38 -8.61
CA VAL A 208 -9.06 15.01 -9.56
C VAL A 208 -7.94 14.33 -8.76
N VAL A 209 -7.65 13.08 -9.11
CA VAL A 209 -6.68 12.26 -8.39
C VAL A 209 -5.53 11.87 -9.31
N VAL A 210 -4.32 12.17 -8.86
CA VAL A 210 -3.07 11.71 -9.46
C VAL A 210 -2.56 10.55 -8.63
N SER A 211 -2.51 9.36 -9.22
CA SER A 211 -2.00 8.17 -8.54
C SER A 211 -0.56 7.88 -8.95
N GLU A 212 0.36 7.84 -7.99
CA GLU A 212 1.75 7.53 -8.29
C GLU A 212 1.93 6.13 -8.88
N GLU A 213 2.74 6.06 -9.93
CA GLU A 213 3.15 4.81 -10.53
C GLU A 213 3.83 3.90 -9.49
N THR A 214 3.68 2.60 -9.67
CA THR A 214 4.33 1.62 -8.78
C THR A 214 5.26 0.69 -9.56
N PRO A 215 6.42 0.32 -8.97
CA PRO A 215 7.35 -0.58 -9.62
C PRO A 215 6.75 -1.98 -9.80
N GLN A 216 7.05 -2.60 -10.94
CA GLN A 216 6.68 -3.98 -11.25
C GLN A 216 7.79 -5.01 -10.94
N GLY A 217 7.40 -6.29 -10.99
CA GLY A 217 8.30 -7.43 -10.79
C GLY A 217 8.55 -7.79 -9.33
N ILE A 218 9.42 -8.79 -9.12
CA ILE A 218 9.78 -9.31 -7.79
C ILE A 218 10.32 -8.19 -6.90
N LEU A 219 11.08 -7.25 -7.47
CA LEU A 219 11.57 -6.07 -6.75
C LEU A 219 10.43 -5.14 -6.31
N GLY A 220 9.44 -4.86 -7.16
CA GLY A 220 8.27 -4.07 -6.76
C GLY A 220 7.38 -4.77 -5.74
N GLU A 221 7.20 -6.08 -5.83
CA GLU A 221 6.44 -6.87 -4.86
C GLU A 221 7.14 -6.97 -3.50
N THR A 222 8.46 -7.14 -3.51
CA THR A 222 9.26 -7.13 -2.28
C THR A 222 9.33 -5.74 -1.67
N LEU A 223 9.53 -4.68 -2.46
CA LEU A 223 9.56 -3.30 -1.96
C LEU A 223 8.21 -2.79 -1.46
N SER A 224 7.11 -3.24 -2.07
CA SER A 224 5.77 -2.87 -1.61
C SER A 224 5.40 -3.51 -0.28
N LYS A 225 5.88 -4.73 -0.01
CA LYS A 225 5.63 -5.46 1.24
C LYS A 225 6.71 -5.22 2.32
N PHE A 226 7.95 -5.04 1.92
CA PHE A 226 9.12 -4.88 2.79
C PHE A 226 9.85 -3.59 2.44
N SER A 227 10.12 -2.76 3.45
CA SER A 227 10.92 -1.55 3.27
C SER A 227 12.32 -1.87 2.71
N ILE A 228 12.91 -0.93 1.99
CA ILE A 228 14.32 -0.97 1.53
C ILE A 228 15.28 -1.37 2.67
N TRP A 229 14.97 -0.95 3.90
CA TRP A 229 15.68 -1.33 5.12
C TRP A 229 15.62 -2.82 5.41
N GLY A 230 14.47 -3.46 5.22
CA GLY A 230 14.31 -4.90 5.38
C GLY A 230 15.15 -5.67 4.36
N LEU A 231 15.14 -5.23 3.10
CA LEU A 231 15.99 -5.83 2.06
C LEU A 231 17.48 -5.69 2.39
N TYR A 232 17.91 -4.51 2.86
CA TYR A 232 19.29 -4.31 3.29
C TYR A 232 19.70 -5.22 4.45
N ILE A 233 18.87 -5.28 5.51
CA ILE A 233 19.15 -6.10 6.69
C ILE A 233 19.23 -7.58 6.30
N THR A 234 18.28 -8.08 5.51
CA THR A 234 18.29 -9.49 5.06
C THR A 234 19.52 -9.82 4.23
N PHE A 235 19.92 -8.95 3.29
CA PHE A 235 21.13 -9.14 2.50
C PHE A 235 22.39 -9.15 3.37
N VAL A 236 22.55 -8.17 4.27
CA VAL A 236 23.71 -8.08 5.18
C VAL A 236 23.79 -9.30 6.10
N LEU A 237 22.66 -9.76 6.64
CA LEU A 237 22.61 -10.97 7.47
C LEU A 237 22.95 -12.23 6.66
N ALA A 238 22.49 -12.34 5.42
CA ALA A 238 22.80 -13.46 4.55
C ALA A 238 24.30 -13.52 4.22
N VAL A 239 24.91 -12.38 3.84
CA VAL A 239 26.35 -12.28 3.60
C VAL A 239 27.14 -12.55 4.87
N GLY A 240 26.74 -12.00 6.02
CA GLY A 240 27.39 -12.24 7.30
C GLY A 240 27.35 -13.71 7.71
N ARG A 241 26.21 -14.38 7.50
CA ARG A 241 26.08 -15.83 7.71
C ARG A 241 26.94 -16.64 6.75
N PHE A 242 27.03 -16.23 5.48
CA PHE A 242 27.89 -16.89 4.49
C PHE A 242 29.36 -16.80 4.87
N ILE A 243 29.85 -15.61 5.23
CA ILE A 243 31.23 -15.41 5.71
C ILE A 243 31.47 -16.25 6.97
N ARG A 244 30.53 -16.23 7.92
CA ARG A 244 30.62 -17.05 9.13
C ARG A 244 30.73 -18.54 8.78
N LEU A 245 30.01 -19.04 7.78
CA LEU A 245 30.09 -20.46 7.38
C LEU A 245 31.46 -20.85 6.81
N GLN A 246 32.14 -19.95 6.10
CA GLN A 246 33.49 -20.22 5.58
C GLN A 246 34.55 -20.25 6.69
N CYS A 247 34.36 -19.45 7.74
CA CYS A 247 35.26 -19.44 8.90
C CYS A 247 34.81 -20.38 10.03
N ALA A 248 33.58 -20.89 9.99
CA ALA A 248 33.07 -21.85 10.96
C ALA A 248 33.65 -23.23 10.66
N ASP A 249 33.82 -24.02 11.72
CA ASP A 249 34.27 -25.41 11.65
C ASP A 249 35.65 -25.66 11.01
N LEU A 250 36.49 -24.63 10.89
CA LEU A 250 37.92 -24.77 10.55
C LEU A 250 38.57 -25.84 11.44
N ARG A 251 38.31 -25.83 12.75
CA ARG A 251 38.83 -26.84 13.70
C ARG A 251 38.44 -28.27 13.33
N MET A 252 37.21 -28.48 12.86
CA MET A 252 36.72 -29.83 12.51
C MET A 252 37.35 -30.34 11.22
N ARG A 253 37.84 -29.43 10.35
CA ARG A 253 38.52 -29.75 9.09
C ARG A 253 40.01 -30.01 9.25
N ILE A 254 40.66 -29.47 10.29
CA ILE A 254 42.11 -29.62 10.54
C ILE A 254 42.61 -31.07 10.36
N PRO A 255 41.95 -32.12 10.90
CA PRO A 255 42.45 -33.49 10.78
C PRO A 255 42.49 -34.04 9.35
N PHE A 256 41.76 -33.42 8.41
CA PHE A 256 41.60 -33.88 7.04
C PHE A 256 42.27 -32.95 6.02
N GLU A 257 42.41 -31.66 6.34
CA GLU A 257 43.03 -30.67 5.44
C GLU A 257 44.53 -30.46 5.73
N ASN A 258 44.99 -30.62 6.98
CA ASN A 258 46.38 -30.37 7.37
C ASN A 258 47.15 -31.68 7.61
N LEU A 259 47.37 -32.45 6.55
CA LEU A 259 48.12 -33.72 6.58
C LEU A 259 49.58 -33.49 6.11
N PRO A 260 50.60 -34.09 6.75
CA PRO A 260 52.01 -33.86 6.39
C PRO A 260 52.41 -34.38 5.00
N SER A 261 51.92 -35.56 4.59
CA SER A 261 52.06 -36.13 3.25
C SER A 261 50.80 -36.91 2.88
N CYS A 262 50.40 -36.86 1.61
CA CYS A 262 49.22 -37.56 1.10
C CYS A 262 49.57 -38.68 0.10
N GLU A 263 50.85 -38.96 -0.15
CA GLU A 263 51.29 -39.85 -1.24
C GLU A 263 50.75 -41.28 -1.09
N ARG A 264 50.81 -41.85 0.13
CA ARG A 264 50.28 -43.20 0.40
C ARG A 264 48.76 -43.29 0.25
N LEU A 265 48.04 -42.23 0.63
CA LEU A 265 46.58 -42.16 0.43
C LEU A 265 46.22 -41.99 -1.05
N LEU A 266 47.02 -41.21 -1.78
CA LEU A 266 46.85 -41.01 -3.22
C LEU A 266 47.08 -42.32 -3.99
N ALA A 267 48.12 -43.08 -3.64
CA ALA A 267 48.39 -44.40 -4.22
C ALA A 267 47.20 -45.36 -4.05
N ILE A 268 46.58 -45.41 -2.86
CA ILE A 268 45.37 -46.23 -2.64
C ILE A 268 44.22 -45.76 -3.56
N CYS A 269 44.04 -44.44 -3.73
CA CYS A 269 43.01 -43.91 -4.64
C CYS A 269 43.31 -44.23 -6.12
N GLU A 270 44.58 -44.21 -6.52
CA GLU A 270 45.03 -44.58 -7.86
C GLU A 270 44.84 -46.09 -8.11
N ASP A 271 45.14 -46.94 -7.14
CA ASP A 271 44.91 -48.39 -7.22
C ASP A 271 43.41 -48.72 -7.31
N ILE A 272 42.55 -48.01 -6.57
CA ILE A 272 41.08 -48.11 -6.70
C ILE A 272 40.66 -47.73 -8.13
N TYR A 273 41.22 -46.65 -8.66
CA TYR A 273 40.91 -46.19 -10.02
C TYR A 273 41.37 -47.20 -11.09
N ALA A 274 42.55 -47.80 -10.92
CA ALA A 274 43.08 -48.83 -11.81
C ALA A 274 42.24 -50.11 -11.77
N ALA A 275 41.93 -50.64 -10.58
CA ALA A 275 41.09 -51.83 -10.42
C ALA A 275 39.69 -51.64 -11.05
N ARG A 276 39.12 -50.43 -10.93
CA ARG A 276 37.85 -50.08 -11.59
C ARG A 276 37.99 -50.04 -13.11
N ALA A 277 39.10 -49.55 -13.65
CA ALA A 277 39.35 -49.49 -15.09
C ALA A 277 39.54 -50.88 -15.71
N GLU A 278 40.12 -51.81 -14.95
CA GLU A 278 40.36 -53.20 -15.36
C GLU A 278 39.15 -54.12 -15.12
N GLY A 279 38.18 -53.66 -14.31
CA GLY A 279 36.95 -54.40 -13.99
C GLY A 279 37.11 -55.40 -12.84
N GLU A 280 38.18 -55.29 -12.04
CA GLU A 280 38.45 -56.13 -10.88
C GLU A 280 37.69 -55.66 -9.64
N LEU A 281 36.37 -55.91 -9.61
CA LEU A 281 35.46 -55.40 -8.58
C LEU A 281 35.77 -55.88 -7.16
N GLU A 282 36.31 -57.10 -6.99
CA GLU A 282 36.69 -57.63 -5.68
C GLU A 282 37.87 -56.84 -5.07
N VAL A 283 38.86 -56.51 -5.90
CA VAL A 283 40.04 -55.73 -5.49
C VAL A 283 39.63 -54.30 -5.17
N GLU A 284 38.76 -53.71 -6.01
CA GLU A 284 38.18 -52.38 -5.77
C GLU A 284 37.46 -52.31 -4.41
N GLU A 285 36.62 -53.30 -4.09
CA GLU A 285 35.88 -53.33 -2.83
C GLU A 285 36.81 -53.40 -1.61
N VAL A 286 37.84 -54.24 -1.66
CA VAL A 286 38.82 -54.37 -0.57
C VAL A 286 39.59 -53.06 -0.35
N LEU A 287 40.04 -52.41 -1.42
CA LEU A 287 40.74 -51.12 -1.34
C LEU A 287 39.82 -50.00 -0.85
N TYR A 288 38.56 -49.97 -1.30
CA TYR A 288 37.57 -49.01 -0.82
C TYR A 288 37.31 -49.12 0.68
N TRP A 289 37.09 -50.34 1.20
CA TRP A 289 36.90 -50.55 2.64
C TRP A 289 38.15 -50.20 3.45
N THR A 290 39.34 -50.41 2.88
CA THR A 290 40.61 -49.98 3.47
C THR A 290 40.65 -48.47 3.61
N LEU A 291 40.29 -47.72 2.56
CA LEU A 291 40.20 -46.26 2.60
C LEU A 291 39.20 -45.78 3.66
N VAL A 292 37.99 -46.36 3.70
CA VAL A 292 36.97 -46.02 4.71
C VAL A 292 37.49 -46.27 6.14
N LYS A 293 38.20 -47.38 6.36
CA LYS A 293 38.78 -47.71 7.68
C LYS A 293 39.82 -46.68 8.10
N ILE A 294 40.63 -46.17 7.17
CA ILE A 294 41.60 -45.11 7.43
C ILE A 294 40.88 -43.80 7.84
N TYR A 295 39.88 -43.37 7.07
CA TYR A 295 39.13 -42.13 7.38
C TYR A 295 38.28 -42.21 8.66
N ARG A 296 37.90 -43.42 9.12
CA ARG A 296 37.19 -43.63 10.39
C ARG A 296 38.07 -43.49 11.64
N SER A 297 39.39 -43.62 11.51
CA SER A 297 40.32 -43.61 12.65
C SER A 297 41.39 -42.52 12.48
N PRO A 298 41.36 -41.43 13.28
CA PRO A 298 42.35 -40.35 13.19
C PRO A 298 43.79 -40.84 13.37
N HIS A 299 43.99 -41.87 14.19
CA HIS A 299 45.31 -42.48 14.40
C HIS A 299 45.82 -43.18 13.13
N MET A 300 44.96 -43.92 12.43
CA MET A 300 45.32 -44.57 11.16
C MET A 300 45.60 -43.51 10.09
N LEU A 301 44.76 -42.48 10.01
CA LEU A 301 44.96 -41.38 9.06
C LEU A 301 46.32 -40.70 9.27
N LEU A 302 46.71 -40.45 10.53
CA LEU A 302 48.01 -39.86 10.84
C LEU A 302 49.18 -40.79 10.51
N GLU A 303 49.05 -42.10 10.72
CA GLU A 303 50.09 -43.08 10.39
C GLU A 303 50.34 -43.17 8.87
N TYR A 304 49.27 -43.10 8.08
CA TYR A 304 49.33 -43.15 6.62
C TYR A 304 49.76 -41.82 5.98
N THR A 305 49.84 -40.74 6.74
CA THR A 305 50.19 -39.39 6.25
C THR A 305 51.52 -38.86 6.82
N LYS A 306 52.30 -39.71 7.49
CA LYS A 306 53.66 -39.35 7.91
C LYS A 306 54.56 -39.15 6.69
N PRO A 307 55.50 -38.17 6.72
CA PRO A 307 56.58 -38.14 5.76
C PRO A 307 57.49 -39.36 5.99
N ASP A 308 57.96 -39.95 4.90
CA ASP A 308 58.96 -41.03 4.92
C ASP A 308 60.34 -40.52 5.37
#